data_AF-A0A120I9Z0-F1
#
_entry.id   AF-A0A120I9Z0-F1
#
_cell.length_a   1.000
_cell.length_b   1.000
_cell.length_c   1.000
_cell.angle_alpha   90.00
_cell.angle_beta   90.00
_cell.angle_gamma   90.00
#
_symmetry.space_group_name_H-M   'P 1'
#
loop_
_entity.id
_entity.type
_entity.pdbx_description
1 polymer ?
#
loop_
_entity_poly.entity_id
_entity_poly.type
_entity_poly.pdbx_seq_one_letter_code
_entity_poly.pdbx_strand_id
1 'polypeptide(L)' 'MKLDLKTLPTYIEKDIRDLLHEQEVEGPFIGEIACELYGSINSAMWDKEISKEVADYLFSKYLGL' A
#
# COMPACT_ATOMS: atom_id res chain seq x y z
N MET A 1 -10.54 -12.11 -5.46
CA MET A 1 -9.16 -12.51 -5.12
C MET A 1 -9.08 -12.71 -3.60
N LYS A 2 -8.47 -13.81 -3.12
CA LYS A 2 -8.13 -13.95 -1.70
C LYS A 2 -6.68 -13.49 -1.56
N LEU A 3 -6.47 -12.23 -1.19
CA LEU A 3 -5.13 -11.68 -0.99
C LEU A 3 -4.55 -12.29 0.29
N ASP A 4 -3.39 -12.94 0.20
CA ASP A 4 -2.63 -13.31 1.40
C ASP A 4 -1.69 -12.15 1.75
N LEU A 5 -2.07 -11.37 2.75
CA LEU A 5 -1.25 -10.25 3.21
C LEU A 5 0.14 -10.69 3.69
N LYS A 6 0.34 -11.98 4.03
CA LYS A 6 1.65 -12.53 4.43
C LYS A 6 2.63 -12.69 3.26
N THR A 7 2.17 -12.57 2.02
CA THR A 7 3.04 -12.67 0.84
C THR A 7 3.39 -11.30 0.26
N LEU A 8 2.94 -10.20 0.88
CA LEU A 8 3.34 -8.87 0.46
C LEU A 8 4.79 -8.60 0.88
N PRO A 9 5.54 -7.83 0.07
CA PRO A 9 6.80 -7.26 0.51
C PRO A 9 6.62 -6.48 1.81
N THR A 10 7.57 -6.61 2.73
CA THR A 10 7.48 -6.05 4.09
C THR A 10 7.37 -4.52 4.09
N TYR A 11 7.92 -3.84 3.08
CA TYR A 11 7.81 -2.40 2.94
C TYR A 11 6.38 -1.94 2.60
N ILE A 12 5.65 -2.69 1.75
CA ILE A 12 4.21 -2.42 1.50
C ILE A 12 3.43 -2.58 2.80
N GLU A 13 3.68 -3.66 3.56
CA GLU A 13 2.99 -3.89 4.82
C GLU A 13 3.25 -2.74 5.82
N LYS A 14 4.50 -2.28 5.91
CA LYS A 14 4.85 -1.13 6.74
C LYS A 14 4.09 0.13 6.32
N ASP A 15 4.10 0.47 5.04
CA ASP A 15 3.47 1.71 4.57
C ASP A 15 1.94 1.68 4.70
N ILE A 16 1.32 0.49 4.57
CA ILE A 16 -0.10 0.30 4.90
C ILE A 16 -0.36 0.58 6.39
N ARG A 17 0.48 0.05 7.29
CA ARG A 17 0.31 0.26 8.73
C ARG A 17 0.47 1.74 9.11
N ASP A 18 1.46 2.40 8.52
CA ASP A 18 1.70 3.82 8.76
C ASP A 18 0.53 4.68 8.26
N LEU A 19 -0.02 4.36 7.08
CA LEU A 19 -1.19 5.05 6.54
C LEU A 19 -2.42 4.87 7.44
N LEU A 20 -2.69 3.64 7.86
CA LEU A 20 -3.83 3.34 8.74
C LEU A 20 -3.68 4.03 10.10
N HIS A 21 -2.45 4.11 10.63
CA HIS A 21 -2.18 4.82 11.87
C HIS A 21 -2.47 6.31 11.74
N GLU A 22 -1.94 6.98 10.70
CA GLU A 22 -2.21 8.41 10.46
C GLU A 22 -3.71 8.68 10.23
N GLN A 23 -4.42 7.78 9.54
CA GLN A 23 -5.87 7.89 9.36
C GLN A 23 -6.63 7.77 10.68
N GLU A 24 -6.21 6.87 11.58
CA GLU A 24 -6.82 6.68 12.90
C GLU A 24 -6.65 7.91 13.80
N VAL A 25 -5.48 8.54 13.75
CA VAL A 25 -5.16 9.71 14.59
C VAL A 25 -5.45 11.05 13.94
N GLU A 26 -6.05 11.06 12.73
CA GLU A 26 -6.23 12.26 11.90
C GLU A 26 -4.94 13.07 11.75
N GLY A 27 -3.83 12.36 11.54
CA GLY A 27 -2.49 12.93 11.54
C GLY A 27 -2.21 13.82 10.32
N PRO A 28 -1.24 14.74 10.43
CA PRO A 28 -0.98 15.72 9.38
C PRO A 28 -0.27 15.11 8.16
N PHE A 29 0.21 13.87 8.23
CA PHE A 29 1.05 13.27 7.19
C PHE A 29 0.33 12.26 6.30
N ILE A 30 -1.00 12.11 6.41
CA ILE A 30 -1.79 11.16 5.60
C ILE A 30 -1.45 11.24 4.10
N GLY A 31 -1.31 12.46 3.56
CA GLY A 31 -0.98 12.67 2.14
C GLY A 31 0.42 12.19 1.76
N GLU A 32 1.42 12.44 2.61
CA GLU A 32 2.79 12.01 2.38
C GLU A 32 2.88 10.48 2.44
N ILE A 33 2.27 9.86 3.44
CA ILE A 33 2.28 8.40 3.59
C ILE A 33 1.48 7.71 2.47
N ALA A 34 0.40 8.32 1.98
CA ALA A 34 -0.31 7.83 0.80
C ALA A 34 0.59 7.82 -0.46
N CYS A 35 1.46 8.83 -0.63
CA CYS A 35 2.44 8.86 -1.72
C CYS A 35 3.53 7.77 -1.55
N GLU A 36 4.01 7.54 -0.34
CA GLU A 36 4.96 6.45 -0.05
C GLU A 36 4.35 5.09 -0.37
N LEU A 37 3.13 4.81 0.11
CA LEU A 37 2.43 3.57 -0.21
C LEU A 37 2.20 3.41 -1.72
N TYR A 38 1.84 4.48 -2.43
CA TYR A 38 1.73 4.44 -3.89
C TYR A 38 3.05 4.03 -4.55
N GLY A 39 4.16 4.66 -4.13
CA GLY A 39 5.51 4.36 -4.62
C GLY A 39 5.89 2.90 -4.38
N SER A 40 5.66 2.41 -3.17
CA SER A 40 5.91 1.03 -2.77
C SER A 40 5.12 0.01 -3.59
N ILE A 41 3.81 0.21 -3.77
CA ILE A 41 2.98 -0.67 -4.60
C ILE A 41 3.47 -0.66 -6.06
N ASN A 42 3.77 0.53 -6.60
CA ASN A 42 4.22 0.67 -7.97
C ASN A 42 5.58 0.00 -8.19
N SER A 43 6.55 0.22 -7.30
CA SER A 43 7.88 -0.44 -7.38
C SER A 43 7.73 -1.96 -7.36
N ALA A 44 6.99 -2.49 -6.38
CA ALA A 44 6.77 -3.93 -6.26
C ALA A 44 6.17 -4.56 -7.52
N MET A 45 5.25 -3.86 -8.17
CA MET A 45 4.64 -4.31 -9.43
C MET A 45 5.66 -4.30 -10.58
N TRP A 46 6.45 -3.23 -10.71
CA TRP A 46 7.48 -3.11 -11.76
C TRP A 46 8.62 -4.11 -11.58
N ASP A 47 8.99 -4.39 -10.33
CA ASP A 47 10.01 -5.37 -9.94
C ASP A 47 9.49 -6.81 -9.96
N LYS A 48 8.19 -7.00 -10.25
CA LYS A 48 7.49 -8.30 -10.32
C LYS A 48 7.42 -9.05 -8.99
N GLU A 49 7.50 -8.34 -7.87
CA GLU A 49 7.28 -8.88 -6.53
C GLU A 49 5.79 -9.13 -6.25
N ILE A 50 4.91 -8.34 -6.89
CA ILE A 50 3.46 -8.52 -6.88
C ILE A 50 2.92 -8.48 -8.31
N SER A 51 1.75 -9.10 -8.53
CA SER A 51 1.08 -9.00 -9.82
C SER A 51 0.35 -7.66 -9.97
N LYS A 52 -0.01 -7.30 -11.21
CA LYS A 52 -0.82 -6.11 -11.47
C LYS A 52 -2.17 -6.19 -10.74
N GLU A 53 -2.80 -7.36 -10.69
CA GLU A 53 -4.08 -7.55 -9.99
C GLU A 53 -3.95 -7.30 -8.49
N VAL A 54 -2.80 -7.63 -7.89
CA VAL A 54 -2.50 -7.32 -6.50
C VAL A 54 -2.30 -5.81 -6.32
N ALA A 55 -1.53 -5.17 -7.20
CA ALA A 55 -1.32 -3.72 -7.17
C ALA A 55 -2.64 -2.94 -7.31
N ASP A 56 -3.48 -3.28 -8.29
CA ASP A 56 -4.80 -2.68 -8.52
C ASP A 56 -5.69 -2.82 -7.27
N TYR A 57 -5.66 -3.98 -6.61
CA TYR A 57 -6.41 -4.19 -5.37
C TYR A 57 -5.92 -3.27 -4.24
N LEU A 58 -4.60 -3.12 -4.08
CA LEU A 58 -4.02 -2.27 -3.02
C LEU A 58 -4.32 -0.80 -3.27
N PHE A 59 -4.19 -0.35 -4.52
CA PHE A 59 -4.56 1.00 -4.96
C PHE A 59 -6.03 1.32 -4.65
N SER A 60 -6.93 0.43 -5.05
CA SER A 60 -8.37 0.61 -4.80
C SER A 60 -8.70 0.60 -3.31
N LYS A 61 -8.09 -0.31 -2.54
CA LYS A 61 -8.44 -0.50 -1.14
C LYS A 61 -7.90 0.59 -0.21
N TYR A 62 -6.67 1.04 -0.43
CA TYR A 62 -5.98 1.92 0.52
C TYR A 62 -5.86 3.36 0.02
N LEU A 63 -5.84 3.59 -1.29
CA LEU A 63 -5.65 4.91 -1.88
C LEU A 63 -6.88 5.46 -2.62
N GLY A 64 -7.91 4.63 -2.85
CA GLY A 64 -9.12 5.02 -3.57
C GLY A 64 -8.90 5.26 -5.07
N LEU A 65 -7.92 4.57 -5.67
CA LEU A 65 -7.53 4.67 -7.08
C LEU A 65 -8.03 3.49 -7.92
#